data_AF-A0A3D1BDF4-F1
#
_entry.id   AF-A0A3D1BDF4-F1
#
_cell.length_a   1.000
_cell.length_b   1.000
_cell.length_c   1.000
_cell.angle_alpha   90.00
_cell.angle_beta   90.00
_cell.angle_gamma   90.00
#
_symmetry.space_group_name_H-M   'P 1'
#
loop_
_entity.id
_entity.type
_entity.pdbx_description
1 polymer ?
#
loop_
_entity_poly.entity_id
_entity_poly.type
_entity_poly.pdbx_seq_one_letter_code
_entity_poly.pdbx_strand_id
1 'polypeptide(L)'
;DILAKTNHQEVSVSEELLDCFRRIDATLRERQGLTSGDISNAQRRAILDGLGTASSDYRHKIYKEDFSGRKGTLALSDLASFVEVALSHLEHSIRANKRADGLYHAYNLMTVEADGGVDITYLPEMLEGQVAVLSSGLLDAKESLEVLDALKASALFREDQYSYVLYPNKDLPRFLDKNNLDPKAVADSALLTQLLADGNQDIVTQDCLGGFHFNGNFHNVKAL
;
A
#
# COMPACT_ATOMS: atom_id res chain seq x y z
N ASP A 1 0.35 -14.39 24.70
CA ASP A 1 -0.31 -14.24 26.03
C ASP A 1 -1.77 -14.62 26.12
N ILE A 2 -2.67 -14.21 25.23
CA ILE A 2 -4.11 -14.49 25.39
C ILE A 2 -4.42 -15.99 25.26
N LEU A 3 -3.95 -16.63 24.18
CA LEU A 3 -4.18 -18.07 23.95
C LEU A 3 -3.49 -18.97 24.98
N ALA A 4 -2.38 -18.51 25.58
CA ALA A 4 -1.66 -19.28 26.60
C ALA A 4 -2.34 -19.21 27.99
N LYS A 5 -3.20 -18.23 28.24
CA LYS A 5 -3.89 -18.03 29.53
C LYS A 5 -5.24 -18.74 29.62
N THR A 6 -5.69 -19.38 28.56
CA THR A 6 -6.97 -20.10 28.53
C THR A 6 -6.81 -21.58 28.85
N ASN A 7 -7.82 -22.16 29.50
CA ASN A 7 -7.88 -23.62 29.72
C ASN A 7 -8.61 -24.35 28.58
N HIS A 8 -9.22 -23.62 27.65
CA HIS A 8 -9.84 -24.22 26.47
C HIS A 8 -8.78 -24.83 25.56
N GLN A 9 -9.06 -26.01 25.00
CA GLN A 9 -8.19 -26.66 24.01
C GLN A 9 -8.66 -26.41 22.58
N GLU A 10 -9.95 -26.15 22.41
CA GLU A 10 -10.60 -26.00 21.11
C GLU A 10 -11.80 -25.06 21.21
N VAL A 11 -12.23 -24.56 20.05
CA VAL A 11 -13.43 -23.74 19.89
C VAL A 11 -14.22 -24.21 18.68
N SER A 12 -15.54 -24.02 18.71
CA SER A 12 -16.41 -24.32 17.57
C SER A 12 -16.65 -23.08 16.72
N VAL A 13 -16.25 -23.13 15.45
CA VAL A 13 -16.44 -22.07 14.44
C VAL A 13 -17.30 -22.59 13.29
N SER A 14 -17.87 -21.72 12.45
CA SER A 14 -18.62 -22.20 11.29
C SER A 14 -17.71 -22.99 10.33
N GLU A 15 -18.25 -24.03 9.69
CA GLU A 15 -17.45 -24.84 8.76
C GLU A 15 -16.88 -24.01 7.61
N GLU A 16 -17.62 -23.01 7.14
CA GLU A 16 -17.20 -22.10 6.08
C GLU A 16 -15.99 -21.26 6.51
N LEU A 17 -15.97 -20.79 7.76
CA LEU A 17 -14.82 -20.03 8.29
C LEU A 17 -13.63 -20.94 8.54
N LEU A 18 -13.86 -22.18 9.00
CA LEU A 18 -12.79 -23.15 9.23
C LEU A 18 -12.05 -23.52 7.94
N ASP A 19 -12.78 -23.67 6.82
CA ASP A 19 -12.17 -23.88 5.50
C ASP A 19 -11.31 -22.68 5.08
N CYS A 20 -11.86 -21.46 5.20
CA CYS A 20 -11.12 -20.22 4.91
C CYS A 20 -9.83 -20.12 5.73
N PHE A 21 -9.92 -20.34 7.05
CA PHE A 21 -8.79 -20.35 7.97
C PHE A 21 -7.70 -21.35 7.53
N ARG A 22 -8.07 -22.60 7.24
CA ARG A 22 -7.11 -23.64 6.83
C ARG A 22 -6.39 -23.29 5.54
N ARG A 23 -7.09 -22.70 4.57
CA ARG A 23 -6.50 -22.29 3.29
C ARG A 23 -5.55 -21.09 3.44
N ILE A 24 -5.89 -20.15 4.31
CA ILE A 24 -5.01 -19.01 4.67
C ILE A 24 -3.76 -19.52 5.41
N ASP A 25 -3.92 -20.37 6.42
CA ASP A 25 -2.81 -20.96 7.18
C ASP A 25 -1.87 -21.76 6.27
N ALA A 26 -2.42 -22.62 5.40
CA ALA A 26 -1.64 -23.38 4.42
C ALA A 26 -0.83 -22.45 3.50
N THR A 27 -1.44 -21.39 2.96
CA THR A 27 -0.76 -20.42 2.08
C THR A 27 0.44 -19.78 2.78
N LEU A 28 0.27 -19.33 4.04
CA LEU A 28 1.35 -18.69 4.78
C LEU A 28 2.45 -19.69 5.18
N ARG A 29 2.10 -20.91 5.58
CA ARG A 29 3.08 -21.97 5.93
C ARG A 29 3.93 -22.37 4.73
N GLU A 30 3.30 -22.62 3.58
CA GLU A 30 4.00 -22.97 2.33
C GLU A 30 4.96 -21.89 1.84
N ARG A 31 4.79 -20.65 2.32
CA ARG A 31 5.62 -19.49 1.95
C ARG A 31 6.46 -18.96 3.09
N GLN A 32 6.46 -19.61 4.26
CA GLN A 32 7.18 -19.15 5.45
C GLN A 32 8.69 -19.06 5.19
N GLY A 33 9.26 -19.95 4.39
CA GLY A 33 10.69 -19.92 4.03
C GLY A 33 11.14 -18.63 3.33
N LEU A 34 10.20 -17.90 2.70
CA LEU A 34 10.49 -16.62 2.04
C LEU A 34 10.77 -15.48 3.02
N THR A 35 10.40 -15.62 4.29
CA THR A 35 10.61 -14.58 5.33
C THR A 35 12.08 -14.44 5.77
N SER A 36 12.99 -15.19 5.16
CA SER A 36 14.44 -15.12 5.40
C SER A 36 15.21 -14.25 4.40
N GLY A 37 14.55 -13.79 3.33
CA GLY A 37 15.17 -12.97 2.28
C GLY A 37 14.16 -12.08 1.58
N ASP A 38 14.54 -11.54 0.42
CA ASP A 38 13.63 -10.70 -0.36
C ASP A 38 12.53 -11.51 -1.04
N ILE A 39 11.31 -10.97 -1.04
CA ILE A 39 10.15 -11.56 -1.72
C ILE A 39 9.99 -10.88 -3.08
N SER A 40 10.10 -11.65 -4.16
CA SER A 40 9.93 -11.15 -5.52
C SER A 40 8.48 -10.79 -5.85
N ASN A 41 8.26 -10.01 -6.91
CA ASN A 41 6.91 -9.60 -7.35
C ASN A 41 6.01 -10.81 -7.67
N ALA A 42 6.57 -11.87 -8.26
CA ALA A 42 5.84 -13.11 -8.52
C ALA A 42 5.50 -13.87 -7.23
N GLN A 43 6.42 -13.93 -6.26
CA GLN A 43 6.16 -14.56 -4.96
C GLN A 43 5.11 -13.78 -4.15
N ARG A 44 5.19 -12.44 -4.16
CA ARG A 44 4.22 -11.54 -3.54
C ARG A 44 2.82 -11.77 -4.13
N ARG A 45 2.73 -11.90 -5.46
CA ARG A 45 1.49 -12.25 -6.15
C ARG A 45 0.93 -13.59 -5.69
N ALA A 46 1.78 -14.62 -5.61
CA ALA A 46 1.35 -15.95 -5.19
C ALA A 46 0.77 -15.97 -3.76
N ILE A 47 1.36 -15.21 -2.83
CA ILE A 47 0.83 -15.04 -1.47
C ILE A 47 -0.52 -14.31 -1.52
N LEU A 48 -0.58 -13.17 -2.23
CA LEU A 48 -1.81 -12.38 -2.37
C LEU A 48 -2.97 -13.20 -2.93
N ASP A 49 -2.73 -13.97 -3.99
CA ASP A 49 -3.76 -14.78 -4.64
C ASP A 49 -4.26 -15.90 -3.72
N GLY A 50 -3.37 -16.57 -2.98
CA GLY A 50 -3.77 -17.62 -2.03
C GLY A 50 -4.67 -17.08 -0.91
N LEU A 51 -4.29 -15.95 -0.32
CA LEU A 51 -5.08 -15.28 0.73
C LEU A 51 -6.41 -14.71 0.20
N GLY A 52 -6.33 -14.02 -0.95
CA GLY A 52 -7.46 -13.34 -1.57
C GLY A 52 -8.51 -14.32 -2.08
N THR A 53 -8.09 -15.43 -2.70
CA THR A 53 -9.00 -16.46 -3.20
C THR A 53 -9.71 -17.17 -2.06
N ALA A 54 -9.00 -17.58 -1.00
CA ALA A 54 -9.63 -18.20 0.17
C ALA A 54 -10.71 -17.29 0.80
N SER A 55 -10.39 -16.01 0.99
CA SER A 55 -11.32 -15.02 1.53
C SER A 55 -12.49 -14.73 0.56
N SER A 56 -12.24 -14.80 -0.75
CA SER A 56 -13.26 -14.59 -1.78
C SER A 56 -14.26 -15.71 -1.86
N ASP A 57 -13.79 -16.95 -1.87
CA ASP A 57 -14.66 -18.12 -1.87
C ASP A 57 -15.53 -18.15 -0.60
N TYR A 58 -14.92 -17.83 0.55
CA TYR A 58 -15.65 -17.72 1.83
C TYR A 58 -16.80 -16.72 1.74
N ARG A 59 -16.54 -15.45 1.40
CA ARG A 59 -17.60 -14.43 1.34
C ARG A 59 -18.63 -14.75 0.25
N HIS A 60 -18.20 -15.26 -0.89
CA HIS A 60 -19.10 -15.56 -2.01
C HIS A 60 -20.07 -16.69 -1.67
N LYS A 61 -19.58 -17.72 -0.96
CA LYS A 61 -20.43 -18.78 -0.43
C LYS A 61 -21.49 -18.21 0.52
N ILE A 62 -21.10 -17.39 1.49
CA ILE A 62 -22.06 -16.78 2.44
C ILE A 62 -23.07 -15.88 1.72
N TYR A 63 -22.64 -15.07 0.74
CA TYR A 63 -23.57 -14.19 0.01
C TYR A 63 -24.61 -14.96 -0.82
N LYS A 64 -24.27 -16.18 -1.26
CA LYS A 64 -25.12 -16.97 -2.15
C LYS A 64 -25.99 -17.98 -1.39
N GLU A 65 -25.45 -18.54 -0.32
CA GLU A 65 -26.00 -19.74 0.35
C GLU A 65 -26.31 -19.50 1.84
N ASP A 66 -26.01 -18.31 2.38
CA ASP A 66 -25.99 -18.03 3.82
C ASP A 66 -25.04 -19.00 4.58
N PHE A 67 -25.12 -18.99 5.92
CA PHE A 67 -24.42 -19.98 6.74
C PHE A 67 -25.20 -21.30 6.78
N SER A 68 -24.50 -22.43 6.65
CA SER A 68 -25.11 -23.76 6.79
C SER A 68 -25.63 -24.07 8.20
N GLY A 69 -25.21 -23.30 9.21
CA GLY A 69 -25.47 -23.56 10.63
C GLY A 69 -24.59 -24.66 11.23
N ARG A 70 -23.77 -25.34 10.42
CA ARG A 70 -22.83 -26.36 10.89
C ARG A 70 -21.57 -25.71 11.46
N LYS A 71 -21.02 -26.34 12.49
CA LYS A 71 -19.78 -25.90 13.13
C LYS A 71 -18.72 -26.98 13.06
N GLY A 72 -17.49 -26.57 12.76
CA GLY A 72 -16.30 -27.38 12.90
C GLY A 72 -15.48 -27.00 14.13
N THR A 73 -14.63 -27.92 14.56
CA THR A 73 -13.73 -27.74 15.69
C THR A 73 -12.40 -27.16 15.22
N LEU A 74 -11.96 -26.07 15.85
CA LEU A 74 -10.63 -25.48 15.68
C LEU A 74 -9.83 -25.67 16.97
N ALA A 75 -8.71 -26.39 16.90
CA ALA A 75 -7.79 -26.51 18.02
C ALA A 75 -7.09 -25.17 18.26
N LEU A 76 -6.99 -24.75 19.52
CA LEU A 76 -6.30 -23.50 19.88
C LEU A 76 -4.79 -23.59 19.66
N SER A 77 -4.22 -24.80 19.63
CA SER A 77 -2.83 -25.04 19.19
C SER A 77 -2.60 -24.66 17.73
N ASP A 78 -3.55 -24.95 16.86
CA ASP A 78 -3.46 -24.62 15.44
C ASP A 78 -3.59 -23.11 15.24
N LEU A 79 -4.50 -22.48 15.98
CA LEU A 79 -4.64 -21.02 15.97
C LEU A 79 -3.38 -20.32 16.50
N ALA A 80 -2.79 -20.82 17.59
CA ALA A 80 -1.52 -20.27 18.11
C ALA A 80 -0.39 -20.42 17.09
N SER A 81 -0.26 -21.62 16.49
CA SER A 81 0.74 -21.88 15.44
C SER A 81 0.52 -21.03 14.20
N PHE A 82 -0.74 -20.72 13.84
CA PHE A 82 -1.07 -19.81 12.75
C PHE A 82 -0.62 -18.39 13.07
N VAL A 83 -0.89 -17.90 14.30
CA VAL A 83 -0.47 -16.56 14.74
C VAL A 83 1.05 -16.41 14.67
N GLU A 84 1.81 -17.42 15.08
CA GLU A 84 3.28 -17.41 14.97
C GLU A 84 3.76 -17.28 13.53
N VAL A 85 3.16 -18.04 12.60
CA VAL A 85 3.49 -17.96 11.17
C VAL A 85 3.10 -16.59 10.60
N ALA A 86 1.92 -16.08 10.94
CA ALA A 86 1.46 -14.77 10.51
C ALA A 86 2.38 -13.64 11.03
N LEU A 87 2.80 -13.71 12.30
CA LEU A 87 3.78 -12.78 12.87
C LEU A 87 5.09 -12.82 12.10
N SER A 88 5.62 -14.00 11.75
CA SER A 88 6.84 -14.11 10.94
C SER A 88 6.76 -13.35 9.61
N HIS A 89 5.62 -13.42 8.92
CA HIS A 89 5.38 -12.66 7.67
C HIS A 89 5.22 -11.15 7.92
N LEU A 90 4.52 -10.78 8.99
CA LEU A 90 4.32 -9.37 9.36
C LEU A 90 5.64 -8.70 9.77
N GLU A 91 6.44 -9.35 10.61
CA GLU A 91 7.73 -8.81 11.04
C GLU A 91 8.72 -8.69 9.89
N HIS A 92 8.76 -9.68 9.00
CA HIS A 92 9.52 -9.59 7.74
C HIS A 92 9.08 -8.38 6.93
N SER A 93 7.77 -8.20 6.76
CA SER A 93 7.20 -7.08 6.03
C SER A 93 7.54 -5.73 6.67
N ILE A 94 7.49 -5.61 7.99
CA ILE A 94 7.86 -4.39 8.71
C ILE A 94 9.35 -4.08 8.51
N ARG A 95 10.24 -5.07 8.68
CA ARG A 95 11.68 -4.89 8.47
C ARG A 95 12.01 -4.45 7.05
N ALA A 96 11.33 -5.03 6.05
CA ALA A 96 11.47 -4.64 4.64
C ALA A 96 10.90 -3.23 4.31
N ASN A 97 10.22 -2.57 5.26
CA ASN A 97 9.68 -1.22 5.11
C ASN A 97 10.51 -0.14 5.84
N LYS A 98 11.70 -0.46 6.37
CA LYS A 98 12.64 0.55 6.86
C LYS A 98 13.28 1.30 5.67
N ARG A 99 13.21 2.63 5.72
CA ARG A 99 13.82 3.54 4.75
C ARG A 99 15.30 3.71 5.02
N ALA A 100 16.02 4.20 4.01
CA ALA A 100 17.44 4.52 4.12
C ALA A 100 17.76 5.64 5.13
N ASP A 101 16.79 6.52 5.41
CA ASP A 101 16.91 7.60 6.42
C ASP A 101 16.60 7.15 7.85
N GLY A 102 16.25 5.87 8.06
CA GLY A 102 15.92 5.30 9.36
C GLY A 102 14.43 5.35 9.73
N LEU A 103 13.60 6.06 8.96
CA LEU A 103 12.14 6.05 9.12
C LEU A 103 11.52 4.76 8.55
N TYR A 104 10.23 4.57 8.75
CA TYR A 104 9.46 3.48 8.14
C TYR A 104 8.42 4.01 7.16
N HIS A 105 8.17 3.27 6.08
CA HIS A 105 7.09 3.58 5.16
C HIS A 105 5.73 3.43 5.84
N ALA A 106 4.85 4.43 5.66
CA ALA A 106 3.49 4.42 6.19
C ALA A 106 2.51 3.74 5.23
N TYR A 107 2.56 4.17 3.97
CA TYR A 107 1.70 3.68 2.90
C TYR A 107 2.52 3.46 1.64
N ASN A 108 2.21 2.37 0.94
CA ASN A 108 2.83 2.02 -0.33
C ASN A 108 1.75 1.87 -1.41
N LEU A 109 2.17 1.97 -2.66
CA LEU A 109 1.34 1.66 -3.81
C LEU A 109 1.69 0.25 -4.30
N MET A 110 0.66 -0.49 -4.71
CA MET A 110 0.82 -1.78 -5.36
C MET A 110 0.37 -1.68 -6.81
N THR A 111 1.12 -2.29 -7.73
CA THR A 111 0.75 -2.37 -9.14
C THR A 111 0.82 -3.82 -9.60
N VAL A 112 -0.23 -4.29 -10.29
CA VAL A 112 -0.15 -5.57 -11.00
C VAL A 112 0.56 -5.32 -12.33
N GLU A 113 1.74 -5.91 -12.48
CA GLU A 113 2.57 -5.78 -13.67
C GLU A 113 2.01 -6.60 -14.84
N ALA A 114 2.49 -6.32 -16.05
CA ALA A 114 2.02 -6.99 -17.27
C ALA A 114 2.25 -8.51 -17.27
N ASP A 115 3.30 -8.98 -16.58
CA ASP A 115 3.60 -10.40 -16.38
C ASP A 115 2.80 -11.05 -15.23
N GLY A 116 1.96 -10.25 -14.54
CA GLY A 116 1.12 -10.66 -13.42
C GLY A 116 1.77 -10.50 -12.04
N GLY A 117 3.04 -10.11 -11.94
CA GLY A 117 3.72 -9.81 -10.69
C GLY A 117 3.06 -8.65 -9.92
N VAL A 118 3.30 -8.55 -8.61
CA VAL A 118 2.87 -7.41 -7.79
C VAL A 118 4.08 -6.58 -7.37
N ASP A 119 4.23 -5.43 -8.00
CA ASP A 119 5.27 -4.45 -7.69
C ASP A 119 4.83 -3.50 -6.56
N ILE A 120 5.82 -2.98 -5.83
CA ILE A 120 5.62 -2.04 -4.72
C ILE A 120 6.40 -0.76 -5.01
N THR A 121 5.69 0.37 -5.02
CA THR A 121 6.30 1.71 -5.08
C THR A 121 5.97 2.50 -3.81
N TYR A 122 6.90 3.36 -3.42
CA TYR A 122 6.89 3.99 -2.11
C TYR A 122 6.40 5.44 -2.17
N LEU A 123 5.67 5.85 -1.14
CA LEU A 123 5.26 7.25 -0.93
C LEU A 123 6.28 7.99 -0.04
N PRO A 124 6.24 9.34 -0.02
CA PRO A 124 7.04 10.14 0.90
C PRO A 124 6.84 9.74 2.37
N GLU A 125 7.80 10.09 3.23
CA GLU A 125 7.73 9.87 4.67
C GLU A 125 6.46 10.48 5.28
N MET A 126 5.90 9.82 6.28
CA MET A 126 4.70 10.29 6.98
C MET A 126 4.81 10.01 8.47
N LEU A 127 4.34 10.94 9.29
CA LEU A 127 4.38 10.82 10.75
C LEU A 127 3.63 9.57 11.25
N GLU A 128 2.49 9.24 10.63
CA GLU A 128 1.64 8.13 11.03
C GLU A 128 2.36 6.77 10.97
N GLY A 129 3.22 6.55 9.96
CA GLY A 129 4.03 5.33 9.89
C GLY A 129 5.02 5.19 11.03
N GLN A 130 5.52 6.32 11.55
CA GLN A 130 6.49 6.33 12.64
C GLN A 130 5.79 6.02 13.96
N VAL A 131 4.61 6.61 14.17
CA VAL A 131 3.74 6.28 15.30
C VAL A 131 3.37 4.80 15.28
N ALA A 132 3.02 4.25 14.11
CA ALA A 132 2.63 2.86 13.97
C ALA A 132 3.79 1.90 14.29
N VAL A 133 4.99 2.12 13.73
CA VAL A 133 6.13 1.21 13.98
C VAL A 133 6.63 1.29 15.42
N LEU A 134 6.64 2.48 16.03
CA LEU A 134 7.01 2.66 17.45
C LEU A 134 5.98 2.03 18.41
N SER A 135 4.72 1.92 17.97
CA SER A 135 3.65 1.27 18.74
C SER A 135 3.52 -0.23 18.46
N SER A 136 4.31 -0.77 17.52
CA SER A 136 4.16 -2.17 17.06
C SER A 136 4.64 -3.21 18.08
N GLY A 137 5.52 -2.82 19.00
CA GLY A 137 6.21 -3.73 19.91
C GLY A 137 7.30 -4.59 19.24
N LEU A 138 7.60 -4.36 17.95
CA LEU A 138 8.64 -5.10 17.23
C LEU A 138 10.05 -4.55 17.50
N LEU A 139 10.18 -3.22 17.59
CA LEU A 139 11.46 -2.56 17.74
C LEU A 139 11.94 -2.60 19.18
N ASP A 140 13.24 -2.84 19.37
CA ASP A 140 13.85 -2.66 20.69
C ASP A 140 14.04 -1.17 21.03
N ALA A 141 14.54 -0.89 22.24
CA ALA A 141 14.74 0.47 22.72
C ALA A 141 15.75 1.27 21.87
N LYS A 142 16.76 0.60 21.30
CA LYS A 142 17.78 1.22 20.46
C LYS A 142 17.21 1.53 19.08
N GLU A 143 16.54 0.56 18.45
CA GLU A 143 15.86 0.75 17.17
C GLU A 143 14.78 1.84 17.25
N SER A 144 14.04 1.89 18.36
CA SER A 144 13.05 2.95 18.60
C SER A 144 13.70 4.33 18.71
N LEU A 145 14.86 4.43 19.38
CA LEU A 145 15.61 5.69 19.45
C LEU A 145 16.12 6.11 18.07
N GLU A 146 16.64 5.18 17.27
CA GLU A 146 17.06 5.46 15.89
C GLU A 146 15.94 6.05 15.04
N VAL A 147 14.71 5.53 15.17
CA VAL A 147 13.53 6.08 14.48
C VAL A 147 13.19 7.49 14.97
N LEU A 148 13.27 7.75 16.29
CA LEU A 148 12.99 9.07 16.86
C LEU A 148 14.04 10.12 16.46
N ASP A 149 15.32 9.73 16.40
CA ASP A 149 16.40 10.58 15.92
C ASP A 149 16.23 10.90 14.43
N ALA A 150 15.91 9.89 13.62
CA ALA A 150 15.57 10.07 12.20
C ALA A 150 14.36 10.98 12.01
N LEU A 151 13.31 10.80 12.82
CA LEU A 151 12.11 11.64 12.79
C LEU A 151 12.44 13.10 13.10
N LYS A 152 13.27 13.34 14.12
CA LYS A 152 13.71 14.70 14.47
C LYS A 152 14.56 15.34 13.37
N ALA A 153 15.35 14.57 12.64
CA ALA A 153 16.17 15.05 11.52
C ALA A 153 15.40 15.17 10.19
N SER A 154 14.17 14.65 10.10
CA SER A 154 13.41 14.57 8.87
C SER A 154 12.73 15.89 8.47
N ALA A 155 12.26 15.94 7.22
CA ALA A 155 11.41 17.02 6.71
C ALA A 155 10.02 17.09 7.39
N LEU A 156 9.70 16.15 8.27
CA LEU A 156 8.49 16.20 9.09
C LEU A 156 8.64 17.18 10.27
N PHE A 157 9.86 17.48 10.71
CA PHE A 157 10.07 18.40 11.83
C PHE A 157 9.84 19.85 11.40
N ARG A 158 9.01 20.55 12.15
CA ARG A 158 8.61 21.94 11.91
C ARG A 158 9.23 22.85 12.97
N GLU A 159 10.25 23.61 12.59
CA GLU A 159 11.10 24.38 13.54
C GLU A 159 10.35 25.45 14.35
N ASP A 160 9.43 26.19 13.73
CA ASP A 160 8.72 27.31 14.36
C ASP A 160 7.72 26.88 15.46
N GLN A 161 7.19 25.67 15.38
CA GLN A 161 6.27 25.08 16.36
C GLN A 161 6.90 23.94 17.18
N TYR A 162 8.14 23.57 16.84
CA TYR A 162 8.89 22.49 17.48
C TYR A 162 8.11 21.16 17.56
N SER A 163 7.37 20.85 16.49
CA SER A 163 6.48 19.69 16.37
C SER A 163 6.58 19.06 14.98
N TYR A 164 5.72 18.11 14.65
CA TYR A 164 5.78 17.35 13.40
C TYR A 164 4.56 17.56 12.50
N VAL A 165 4.79 17.68 11.19
CA VAL A 165 3.73 17.63 10.16
C VAL A 165 3.43 16.18 9.78
N LEU A 166 2.25 15.93 9.19
CA LEU A 166 1.84 14.58 8.80
C LEU A 166 2.69 14.02 7.64
N TYR A 167 3.10 14.89 6.72
CA TYR A 167 3.94 14.58 5.56
C TYR A 167 4.69 15.86 5.14
N PRO A 168 5.83 15.76 4.42
CA PRO A 168 6.64 16.91 4.06
C PRO A 168 5.84 17.96 3.31
N ASN A 169 6.11 19.23 3.61
CA ASN A 169 5.56 20.33 2.84
C ASN A 169 6.13 20.30 1.42
N LYS A 170 5.30 20.55 0.41
CA LYS A 170 5.70 20.48 -1.00
C LYS A 170 5.64 21.86 -1.64
N ASP A 171 6.66 22.18 -2.42
CA ASP A 171 6.60 23.32 -3.33
C ASP A 171 5.69 22.95 -4.51
N LEU A 172 4.49 23.51 -4.50
CA LEU A 172 3.54 23.32 -5.59
C LEU A 172 3.83 24.33 -6.70
N PRO A 173 3.72 23.93 -7.99
CA PRO A 173 3.84 24.87 -9.10
C PRO A 173 2.88 26.05 -8.91
N ARG A 174 3.34 27.27 -9.22
CA ARG A 174 2.47 28.44 -9.18
C ARG A 174 1.50 28.41 -10.35
N PHE A 175 0.50 29.29 -10.33
CA PHE A 175 -0.57 29.30 -11.33
C PHE A 175 -0.06 29.32 -12.77
N LEU A 176 0.92 30.18 -13.09
CA LEU A 176 1.49 30.32 -14.43
C LEU A 176 2.50 29.22 -14.78
N ASP A 177 3.05 28.52 -13.79
CA ASP A 177 3.97 27.40 -14.01
C ASP A 177 3.20 26.10 -14.33
N LYS A 178 1.91 26.03 -13.93
CA LYS A 178 1.02 24.93 -14.27
C LYS A 178 0.57 25.03 -15.73
N ASN A 179 0.25 23.86 -16.29
CA ASN A 179 -0.40 23.76 -17.60
C ASN A 179 0.43 24.37 -18.75
N ASN A 180 1.73 24.06 -18.80
CA ASN A 180 2.60 24.41 -19.92
C ASN A 180 2.98 23.14 -20.67
N LEU A 181 2.62 23.07 -21.96
CA LEU A 181 2.96 21.96 -22.83
C LEU A 181 4.34 22.18 -23.45
N ASP A 182 5.11 21.10 -23.55
CA ASP A 182 6.37 21.11 -24.29
C ASP A 182 6.09 21.47 -25.77
N PRO A 183 6.66 22.56 -26.32
CA PRO A 183 6.48 22.94 -27.72
C PRO A 183 6.80 21.81 -28.69
N LYS A 184 7.76 20.93 -28.36
CA LYS A 184 8.10 19.77 -29.18
C LYS A 184 6.96 18.75 -29.20
N ALA A 185 6.36 18.45 -28.05
CA ALA A 185 5.24 17.52 -27.96
C ALA A 185 4.00 18.05 -28.72
N VAL A 186 3.81 19.37 -28.75
CA VAL A 186 2.75 20.00 -29.57
C VAL A 186 3.07 19.86 -31.06
N ALA A 187 4.29 20.19 -31.48
CA ALA A 187 4.71 20.12 -32.88
C ALA A 187 4.70 18.69 -33.45
N ASP A 188 5.03 17.70 -32.63
CA ASP A 188 5.02 16.28 -33.01
C ASP A 188 3.59 15.70 -33.11
N SER A 189 2.57 16.42 -32.64
CA SER A 189 1.16 15.98 -32.65
C SER A 189 0.36 16.63 -33.77
N ALA A 190 0.07 15.85 -34.81
CA ALA A 190 -0.73 16.30 -35.96
C ALA A 190 -2.11 16.87 -35.55
N LEU A 191 -2.74 16.31 -34.51
CA LEU A 191 -4.02 16.78 -34.00
C LEU A 191 -3.88 18.17 -33.34
N LEU A 192 -2.90 18.34 -32.45
CA LEU A 192 -2.74 19.59 -31.71
C LEU A 192 -2.35 20.73 -32.66
N THR A 193 -1.47 20.46 -33.64
CA THR A 193 -1.12 21.46 -34.66
C THR A 193 -2.32 21.87 -35.51
N GLN A 194 -3.21 20.93 -35.84
CA GLN A 194 -4.41 21.23 -36.64
C GLN A 194 -5.41 22.07 -35.85
N LEU A 195 -5.67 21.71 -34.58
CA LEU A 195 -6.58 22.49 -33.72
C LEU A 195 -6.12 23.94 -33.54
N LEU A 196 -4.80 24.15 -33.38
CA LEU A 196 -4.20 25.49 -33.32
C LEU A 196 -4.37 26.25 -34.65
N ALA A 197 -4.14 25.58 -35.78
CA ALA A 197 -4.31 26.18 -37.11
C ALA A 197 -5.78 26.58 -37.38
N ASP A 198 -6.73 25.81 -36.87
CA ASP A 198 -8.16 26.06 -37.00
C ASP A 198 -8.71 27.07 -35.97
N GLY A 199 -7.89 27.52 -35.03
CA GLY A 199 -8.32 28.37 -33.92
C GLY A 199 -9.28 27.68 -32.95
N ASN A 200 -9.33 26.34 -32.96
CA ASN A 200 -10.14 25.56 -32.02
C ASN A 200 -9.43 25.52 -30.66
N GLN A 201 -10.09 26.06 -29.64
CA GLN A 201 -9.56 26.19 -28.28
C GLN A 201 -10.11 25.14 -27.31
N ASP A 202 -10.84 24.14 -27.80
CA ASP A 202 -11.51 23.15 -26.96
C ASP A 202 -10.51 22.29 -26.18
N ILE A 203 -9.32 22.04 -26.76
CA ILE A 203 -8.28 21.19 -26.16
C ILE A 203 -7.00 21.96 -25.87
N VAL A 204 -6.47 22.71 -26.85
CA VAL A 204 -5.17 23.39 -26.75
C VAL A 204 -5.29 24.84 -27.19
N THR A 205 -4.53 25.72 -26.53
CA THR A 205 -4.44 27.14 -26.86
C THR A 205 -2.98 27.57 -26.90
N GLN A 206 -2.68 28.60 -27.70
CA GLN A 206 -1.39 29.26 -27.71
C GLN A 206 -1.54 30.68 -27.14
N ASP A 207 -0.70 31.06 -26.19
CA ASP A 207 -0.70 32.41 -25.61
C ASP A 207 -0.01 33.44 -26.54
N CYS A 208 -0.03 34.71 -26.14
CA CYS A 208 0.57 35.80 -26.92
C CYS A 208 2.11 35.81 -26.92
N LEU A 209 2.75 34.98 -26.10
CA LEU A 209 4.20 34.80 -26.01
C LEU A 209 4.67 33.52 -26.70
N GLY A 210 3.75 32.72 -27.24
CA GLY A 210 4.01 31.48 -27.94
C GLY A 210 3.95 30.22 -27.08
N GLY A 211 3.60 30.32 -25.79
CA GLY A 211 3.38 29.19 -24.88
C GLY A 211 2.11 28.42 -25.21
N PHE A 212 2.08 27.12 -24.89
CA PHE A 212 0.97 26.23 -25.19
C PHE A 212 0.33 25.69 -23.91
N HIS A 213 -1.00 25.68 -23.85
CA HIS A 213 -1.77 25.31 -22.66
C HIS A 213 -2.96 24.44 -23.03
N PHE A 214 -3.29 23.45 -22.18
CA PHE A 214 -4.59 22.80 -22.27
C PHE A 214 -5.73 23.77 -21.90
N ASN A 215 -6.95 23.48 -22.36
CA ASN A 215 -8.14 24.24 -21.99
C ASN A 215 -8.30 24.32 -20.46
N GLY A 216 -8.56 25.54 -19.95
CA GLY A 216 -8.66 25.82 -18.52
C GLY A 216 -9.85 25.16 -17.81
N ASN A 217 -10.81 24.58 -18.53
CA ASN A 217 -11.94 23.85 -17.97
C ASN A 217 -11.59 22.38 -17.65
N PHE A 218 -10.38 21.92 -17.96
CA PHE A 218 -9.96 20.56 -17.64
C PHE A 218 -9.48 20.45 -16.19
N HIS A 219 -10.11 19.55 -15.45
CA HIS A 219 -9.77 19.27 -14.05
C HIS A 219 -8.99 17.96 -13.90
N ASN A 220 -9.13 17.05 -14.86
CA ASN A 220 -8.45 15.77 -14.98
C ASN A 220 -8.68 15.19 -16.38
N VAL A 221 -8.10 14.02 -16.66
CA VAL A 221 -8.15 13.34 -17.96
C VAL A 221 -9.56 13.04 -18.49
N LYS A 222 -10.59 12.95 -17.64
CA LYS A 222 -11.97 12.67 -18.10
C LYS A 222 -12.63 13.89 -18.76
N ALA A 223 -12.12 15.08 -18.48
CA ALA A 223 -12.62 16.33 -19.04
C ALA A 223 -11.94 16.69 -20.37
N LEU A 224 -10.80 16.05 -20.67
CA LEU A 224 -10.07 16.13 -21.94
C LEU A 224 -10.71 15.20 -22.97
#